data_AF-A0A1V3J181-F1
#
_entry.id   AF-A0A1V3J181-F1
#
_cell.length_a   1.000
_cell.length_b   1.000
_cell.length_c   1.000
_cell.angle_alpha   90.00
_cell.angle_beta   90.00
_cell.angle_gamma   90.00
#
_symmetry.space_group_name_H-M   'P 1'
#
loop_
_entity.id
_entity.type
_entity.pdbx_description
1 polymer ?
#
loop_
_entity_poly.entity_id
_entity_poly.type
_entity_poly.pdbx_seq_one_letter_code
_entity_poly.pdbx_strand_id
1 'polypeptide(L)'
;MDFEPHFEKFWSAGMRKVGKPQALKKFQSAYESYNAEYPISLEAFTQMLVDDVEKRIRLRQFGFDNLHPSTYLNNRRWLDDYPQEPAGQHVGKMPSSDPFADNGTWGVGRKLNVDPSLIPEYLR
;
A
#
# COMPACT_ATOMS: atom_id res chain seq x y z
N MET A 1 -13.67 13.27 -26.62
CA MET A 1 -12.60 12.28 -26.39
C MET A 1 -13.25 11.00 -25.93
N ASP A 2 -13.01 9.90 -26.62
CA ASP A 2 -13.52 8.58 -26.20
C ASP A 2 -12.60 7.96 -25.16
N PHE A 3 -13.03 8.04 -23.89
CA PHE A 3 -12.32 7.45 -22.76
C PHE A 3 -12.63 5.96 -22.58
N GLU A 4 -13.75 5.48 -23.12
CA GLU A 4 -14.21 4.09 -23.01
C GLU A 4 -13.15 3.06 -23.47
N PRO A 5 -12.59 3.12 -24.69
CA PRO A 5 -11.63 2.10 -25.16
C PRO A 5 -10.31 2.13 -24.38
N HIS A 6 -9.90 3.30 -23.92
CA HIS A 6 -8.72 3.51 -23.10
C HIS A 6 -8.92 2.93 -21.70
N PHE A 7 -10.07 3.22 -21.11
CA PHE A 7 -10.45 2.68 -19.83
C PHE A 7 -10.58 1.14 -19.86
N GLU A 8 -11.09 0.54 -20.93
CA GLU A 8 -11.15 -0.93 -21.08
C GLU A 8 -9.77 -1.59 -21.06
N LYS A 9 -8.74 -0.95 -21.67
CA LYS A 9 -7.35 -1.43 -21.59
C LYS A 9 -6.87 -1.44 -20.14
N PHE A 10 -7.04 -0.32 -19.43
CA PHE A 10 -6.71 -0.22 -17.99
C PHE A 10 -7.51 -1.22 -17.14
N TRP A 11 -8.80 -1.39 -17.43
CA TRP A 11 -9.69 -2.33 -16.73
C TRP A 11 -9.27 -3.80 -16.90
N SER A 12 -8.58 -4.10 -18.00
CA SER A 12 -8.08 -5.43 -18.32
C SER A 12 -6.67 -5.70 -17.78
N ALA A 13 -5.97 -4.70 -17.25
CA ALA A 13 -4.58 -4.79 -16.78
C ALA A 13 -4.37 -5.65 -15.51
N GLY A 14 -5.45 -6.11 -14.86
CA GLY A 14 -5.37 -7.05 -13.74
C GLY A 14 -5.77 -6.49 -12.37
N MET A 15 -6.28 -5.26 -12.30
CA MET A 15 -6.87 -4.73 -11.07
C MET A 15 -8.22 -5.39 -10.73
N ARG A 16 -8.66 -5.23 -9.48
CA ARG A 16 -9.96 -5.72 -9.00
C ARG A 16 -11.11 -5.09 -9.81
N LYS A 17 -11.95 -5.91 -10.44
CA LYS A 17 -13.06 -5.46 -11.32
C LYS A 17 -14.30 -5.06 -10.54
N VAL A 18 -14.25 -3.90 -9.88
CA VAL A 18 -15.30 -3.42 -8.98
C VAL A 18 -15.66 -1.96 -9.28
N GLY A 19 -16.96 -1.66 -9.27
CA GLY A 19 -17.47 -0.30 -9.45
C GLY A 19 -17.08 0.38 -10.77
N LYS A 20 -17.16 -0.33 -11.91
CA LYS A 20 -16.83 0.16 -13.26
C LYS A 20 -17.29 1.61 -13.57
N PRO A 21 -18.56 2.00 -13.36
CA PRO A 21 -19.01 3.36 -13.67
C PRO A 21 -18.36 4.44 -12.78
N GLN A 22 -18.00 4.11 -11.53
CA GLN A 22 -17.30 5.04 -10.65
C GLN A 22 -15.83 5.17 -11.04
N ALA A 23 -15.20 4.06 -11.42
CA ALA A 23 -13.82 4.03 -11.90
C ALA A 23 -13.65 4.84 -13.20
N LEU A 24 -14.60 4.73 -14.13
CA LEU A 24 -14.60 5.53 -15.38
C LEU A 24 -14.61 7.04 -15.09
N LYS A 25 -15.51 7.51 -14.21
CA LYS A 25 -15.57 8.92 -13.81
C LYS A 25 -14.26 9.40 -13.16
N LYS A 26 -13.66 8.55 -12.32
CA LYS A 26 -12.37 8.85 -11.70
C LYS A 26 -11.23 8.84 -12.70
N PHE A 27 -11.28 8.00 -13.73
CA PHE A 27 -10.27 7.95 -14.80
C PHE A 27 -10.26 9.24 -15.61
N GLN A 28 -11.43 9.74 -16.00
CA GLN A 28 -11.57 11.01 -16.71
C GLN A 28 -11.00 12.17 -15.88
N SER A 29 -11.42 12.29 -14.61
CA SER A 29 -10.94 13.34 -13.70
C SER A 29 -9.43 13.25 -13.42
N ALA A 30 -8.90 12.03 -13.29
CA ALA A 30 -7.46 11.80 -13.12
C ALA A 30 -6.66 12.24 -14.35
N TYR A 31 -7.11 11.90 -15.55
CA TYR A 31 -6.49 12.34 -16.80
C TYR A 31 -6.50 13.86 -16.93
N GLU A 32 -7.64 14.52 -16.72
CA GLU A 32 -7.73 15.99 -16.80
C GLU A 32 -6.77 16.67 -15.82
N SER A 33 -6.74 16.19 -14.57
CA SER A 33 -5.88 16.75 -13.54
C SER A 33 -4.39 16.52 -13.83
N TYR A 34 -4.04 15.36 -14.40
CA TYR A 34 -2.66 15.04 -14.75
C TYR A 34 -2.22 15.77 -16.02
N ASN A 35 -3.08 15.84 -17.04
CA ASN A 35 -2.82 16.56 -18.29
C ASN A 35 -2.66 18.07 -18.09
N ALA A 36 -3.31 18.64 -17.07
CA ALA A 36 -3.12 20.03 -16.68
C ALA A 36 -1.71 20.32 -16.15
N GLU A 37 -1.07 19.33 -15.52
CA GLU A 37 0.26 19.46 -14.90
C GLU A 37 1.36 18.98 -15.86
N TYR A 38 1.11 17.89 -16.58
CA TYR A 38 1.99 17.25 -17.54
C TYR A 38 1.19 16.96 -18.82
N PRO A 39 1.31 17.80 -19.87
CA PRO A 39 0.57 17.58 -21.11
C PRO A 39 0.96 16.24 -21.73
N ILE A 40 0.00 15.31 -21.77
CA ILE A 40 0.20 13.93 -22.21
C ILE A 40 -0.99 13.49 -23.04
N SER A 41 -0.76 12.63 -24.03
CA SER A 41 -1.87 12.04 -24.78
C SER A 41 -2.64 11.04 -23.91
N LEU A 42 -3.95 10.93 -24.14
CA LEU A 42 -4.79 9.96 -23.46
C LEU A 42 -4.26 8.52 -23.60
N GLU A 43 -3.71 8.19 -24.76
CA GLU A 43 -3.11 6.88 -25.03
C GLU A 43 -1.85 6.65 -24.19
N ALA A 44 -0.93 7.62 -24.12
CA ALA A 44 0.27 7.52 -23.31
C ALA A 44 -0.05 7.46 -21.81
N PHE A 45 -1.04 8.24 -21.35
CA PHE A 45 -1.54 8.15 -19.98
C PHE A 45 -2.09 6.75 -19.67
N THR A 46 -2.89 6.19 -20.58
CA THR A 46 -3.45 4.85 -20.41
C THR A 46 -2.37 3.79 -20.35
N GLN A 47 -1.39 3.85 -21.25
CA GLN A 47 -0.29 2.89 -21.31
C GLN A 47 0.55 2.96 -20.03
N MET A 48 0.88 4.16 -19.56
CA MET A 48 1.58 4.37 -18.29
C MET A 48 0.86 3.69 -17.11
N LEU A 49 -0.47 3.80 -17.04
CA LEU A 49 -1.23 3.12 -15.97
C LEU A 49 -1.21 1.60 -16.12
N VAL A 50 -1.34 1.08 -17.33
CA VAL A 50 -1.27 -0.37 -17.59
C VAL A 50 0.09 -0.92 -17.17
N ASP A 51 1.17 -0.29 -17.62
CA ASP A 51 2.55 -0.68 -17.27
C ASP A 51 2.79 -0.63 -15.75
N ASP A 52 2.32 0.41 -15.06
CA ASP A 52 2.44 0.51 -13.60
C ASP A 52 1.67 -0.60 -12.88
N VAL A 53 0.42 -0.88 -13.30
CA VAL A 53 -0.40 -1.96 -12.75
C VAL A 53 0.28 -3.31 -12.95
N GLU A 54 0.71 -3.63 -14.17
CA GLU A 54 1.40 -4.89 -14.47
C GLU A 54 2.70 -5.03 -13.67
N LYS A 55 3.46 -3.95 -13.53
CA LYS A 55 4.68 -3.93 -12.72
C LYS A 55 4.39 -4.17 -11.24
N ARG A 56 3.35 -3.54 -10.66
CA ARG A 56 2.97 -3.76 -9.26
C ARG A 56 2.47 -5.19 -9.00
N ILE A 57 1.75 -5.78 -9.95
CA ILE A 57 1.36 -7.19 -9.92
C ILE A 57 2.61 -8.08 -9.95
N ARG A 58 3.57 -7.80 -10.84
CA ARG A 58 4.84 -8.54 -10.94
C ARG A 58 5.65 -8.46 -9.65
N LEU A 59 5.68 -7.30 -9.00
CA LEU A 59 6.35 -7.08 -7.71
C LEU A 59 5.60 -7.71 -6.53
N ARG A 60 4.40 -8.28 -6.76
CA ARG A 60 3.50 -8.82 -5.72
C ARG A 60 3.31 -7.84 -4.57
N GLN A 61 3.01 -6.58 -4.92
CA GLN A 61 2.79 -5.54 -3.92
C GLN A 61 1.67 -5.98 -2.96
N PHE A 62 1.99 -6.07 -1.67
CA PHE A 62 1.04 -6.50 -0.65
C PHE A 62 -0.20 -5.62 -0.67
N GLY A 63 -1.38 -6.25 -0.78
CA GLY A 63 -2.67 -5.56 -0.79
C GLY A 63 -3.08 -4.97 -2.14
N PHE A 64 -2.25 -5.07 -3.19
CA PHE A 64 -2.59 -4.59 -4.53
C PHE A 64 -3.74 -5.37 -5.16
N ASP A 65 -3.83 -6.68 -4.93
CA ASP A 65 -4.93 -7.53 -5.40
C ASP A 65 -6.30 -7.07 -4.88
N ASN A 66 -6.32 -6.44 -3.70
CA ASN A 66 -7.54 -5.93 -3.08
C ASN A 66 -7.82 -4.46 -3.43
N LEU A 67 -6.92 -3.79 -4.16
CA LEU A 67 -7.02 -2.37 -4.46
C LEU A 67 -8.11 -2.10 -5.51
N HIS A 68 -9.03 -1.19 -5.19
CA HIS A 68 -10.09 -0.76 -6.09
C HIS A 68 -9.52 0.18 -7.18
N PRO A 69 -9.91 0.06 -8.46
CA PRO A 69 -9.45 0.93 -9.54
C PRO A 69 -9.72 2.41 -9.25
N SER A 70 -10.90 2.72 -8.69
CA SER A 70 -11.24 4.07 -8.23
C SER A 70 -10.28 4.63 -7.17
N THR A 71 -9.86 3.80 -6.21
CA THR A 71 -8.91 4.20 -5.16
C THR A 71 -7.51 4.41 -5.72
N TYR A 72 -7.10 3.55 -6.65
CA TYR A 72 -5.84 3.69 -7.38
C TYR A 72 -5.79 5.02 -8.14
N LEU A 73 -6.86 5.34 -8.86
CA LEU A 73 -6.99 6.59 -9.61
C LEU A 73 -7.03 7.82 -8.71
N ASN A 74 -7.82 7.76 -7.64
CA ASN A 74 -8.02 8.89 -6.72
C ASN A 74 -6.74 9.29 -5.99
N ASN A 75 -5.91 8.32 -5.62
CA ASN A 75 -4.68 8.56 -4.87
C ASN A 75 -3.46 8.73 -5.79
N ARG A 76 -3.66 8.79 -7.11
CA ARG A 76 -2.58 8.87 -8.10
C ARG A 76 -1.47 7.84 -7.86
N ARG A 77 -1.86 6.59 -7.61
CA ARG A 77 -0.93 5.54 -7.15
C ARG A 77 0.23 5.26 -8.09
N TRP A 78 0.11 5.55 -9.39
CA TRP A 78 1.24 5.44 -10.34
C TRP A 78 2.40 6.40 -10.03
N LEU A 79 2.18 7.42 -9.19
CA LEU A 79 3.24 8.32 -8.69
C LEU A 79 3.87 7.83 -7.39
N ASP A 80 3.26 6.84 -6.71
CA ASP A 80 3.85 6.26 -5.51
C ASP A 80 5.10 5.45 -5.89
N ASP A 81 6.12 5.51 -5.03
CA ASP A 81 7.29 4.65 -5.17
C ASP A 81 6.88 3.16 -5.24
N TYR A 82 7.61 2.43 -6.07
CA TYR A 82 7.43 0.99 -6.15
C TYR A 82 7.82 0.37 -4.81
N PRO A 83 7.14 -0.71 -4.38
CA PRO A 83 7.67 -1.49 -3.27
C PRO A 83 9.09 -1.91 -3.62
N GLN A 84 9.99 -1.87 -2.64
CA GLN A 84 11.31 -2.47 -2.85
C GLN A 84 11.06 -3.90 -3.34
N GLU A 85 11.80 -4.31 -4.37
CA GLU A 85 11.82 -5.72 -4.74
C GLU A 85 12.03 -6.53 -3.45
N PRO A 86 11.46 -7.74 -3.33
CA PRO A 86 11.78 -8.61 -2.22
C PRO A 86 13.26 -8.97 -2.33
N ALA A 87 14.13 -8.06 -1.91
CA ALA A 87 15.50 -8.30 -1.54
C ALA A 87 15.36 -9.33 -0.44
N GLY A 88 15.62 -10.59 -0.79
CA GLY A 88 15.48 -11.72 0.11
C GLY A 88 16.05 -11.31 1.44
N GLN A 89 15.15 -11.18 2.43
CA GLN A 89 15.42 -10.79 3.81
C GLN A 89 16.80 -10.17 4.00
N HIS A 90 16.97 -8.87 3.71
CA HIS A 90 17.99 -8.13 4.42
C HIS A 90 17.49 -8.00 5.86
N VAL A 91 17.64 -9.10 6.62
CA VAL A 91 17.83 -9.07 8.06
C VAL A 91 19.02 -8.14 8.21
N GLY A 92 18.73 -6.85 8.36
CA GLY A 92 19.67 -5.90 8.90
C GLY A 92 20.17 -6.57 10.17
N LYS A 93 21.43 -6.99 10.12
CA LYS A 93 22.13 -7.62 11.22
C LYS A 93 22.20 -6.53 12.29
N MET A 94 21.16 -6.45 13.13
CA MET A 94 21.14 -5.50 14.23
C MET A 94 22.36 -5.82 15.08
N PRO A 95 23.21 -4.83 15.39
CA PRO A 95 24.33 -5.05 16.30
C PRO A 95 23.73 -5.53 17.63
N SER A 96 24.13 -6.73 18.07
CA SER A 96 23.58 -7.44 19.24
C SER A 96 23.98 -6.81 20.58
N SER A 97 24.19 -5.49 20.63
CA SER A 97 24.67 -4.76 21.81
C SER A 97 23.67 -3.74 22.34
N ASP A 98 22.38 -3.86 22.01
CA ASP A 98 21.33 -3.05 22.64
C ASP A 98 20.92 -3.67 23.99
N PRO A 99 21.15 -2.99 25.13
CA PRO A 99 20.72 -3.49 26.45
C PRO A 99 19.19 -3.48 26.62
N PHE A 100 18.46 -2.92 25.65
CA PHE A 100 16.99 -2.92 25.58
C PHE A 100 16.43 -3.98 24.61
N ALA A 101 17.29 -4.84 24.04
CA ALA A 101 16.83 -5.96 23.23
C ALA A 101 16.04 -6.94 24.10
N ASP A 102 14.72 -6.77 24.08
CA ASP A 102 13.77 -7.61 24.78
C ASP A 102 13.73 -9.01 24.13
N ASN A 103 14.15 -10.03 24.88
CA ASN A 103 14.22 -11.43 24.45
C ASN A 103 12.83 -12.11 24.38
N GLY A 104 11.78 -11.38 24.01
CA GLY A 104 10.43 -11.93 23.85
C GLY A 104 9.88 -12.65 25.08
N THR A 105 10.35 -12.31 26.29
CA THR A 105 9.96 -12.98 27.54
C THR A 105 8.73 -12.28 28.15
N TRP A 106 7.77 -11.87 27.32
CA TRP A 106 6.49 -11.29 27.77
C TRP A 106 5.49 -12.35 28.27
N GLY A 107 5.78 -13.65 28.07
CA GLY A 107 4.88 -14.75 28.41
C GLY A 107 5.25 -15.56 29.67
N VAL A 108 6.42 -15.32 30.27
CA VAL A 108 6.80 -16.02 31.51
C VAL A 108 6.37 -15.15 32.68
N GLY A 109 5.27 -15.51 33.32
CA GLY A 109 4.75 -14.83 34.50
C GLY A 109 5.82 -14.66 35.57
N ARG A 110 6.48 -13.48 35.58
CA ARG A 110 7.33 -13.06 36.68
C ARG A 110 6.39 -12.91 37.87
N LYS A 111 6.48 -13.81 38.84
CA LYS A 111 5.87 -13.60 40.14
C LYS A 111 6.58 -12.39 40.73
N LEU A 112 5.98 -11.21 40.59
CA LEU A 112 6.43 -10.04 41.30
C LEU A 112 6.21 -10.36 42.78
N ASN A 113 7.29 -10.63 43.52
CA ASN A 113 7.27 -10.58 44.98
C ASN A 113 7.12 -9.11 45.36
N VAL A 114 5.89 -8.58 45.21
CA VAL A 114 5.53 -7.26 45.71
C VAL A 114 5.35 -7.41 47.20
N ASP A 115 6.11 -6.62 47.97
CA ASP A 115 5.92 -6.51 49.41
C ASP A 115 4.49 -6.00 49.65
N PRO A 116 3.62 -6.74 50.36
CA PRO A 116 2.23 -6.38 50.55
C PRO A 116 2.05 -5.06 51.31
N SER A 117 3.10 -4.54 51.97
CA SER A 117 3.09 -3.22 52.61
C SER A 117 3.15 -2.03 51.63
N LEU A 118 3.50 -2.27 50.36
CA LEU A 118 3.53 -1.25 49.30
C LEU A 118 2.22 -1.15 48.51
N ILE A 119 1.26 -2.04 48.77
CA ILE A 119 -0.07 -1.96 48.18
C ILE A 119 -0.85 -0.92 48.98
N PRO A 120 -1.26 0.20 48.37
CA PRO A 120 -1.97 1.23 49.12
C PRO A 120 -3.30 0.69 49.65
N GLU A 121 -3.63 1.02 50.89
CA GLU A 121 -4.76 0.44 51.67
C GLU A 121 -6.13 0.52 50.98
N TYR A 122 -6.34 1.46 50.04
CA TYR A 122 -7.59 1.53 49.27
C TYR A 122 -7.75 0.45 48.19
N LEU A 123 -6.71 -0.36 47.96
CA LEU A 123 -6.65 -1.46 46.99
C LEU A 123 -6.53 -2.84 47.66
N ARG A 124 -6.61 -2.91 49.00
CA ARG A 124 -6.54 -4.16 49.77
C ARG A 124 -7.91 -4.82 49.95
#